data_AF-A0A9P3B0Q0-F1
#
_entry.id   AF-A0A9P3B0Q0-F1
#
_cell.length_a   1.000
_cell.length_b   1.000
_cell.length_c   1.000
_cell.angle_alpha   90.00
_cell.angle_beta   90.00
_cell.angle_gamma   90.00
#
_symmetry.space_group_name_H-M   'P 1'
#
loop_
_entity.id
_entity.type
_entity.pdbx_description
1 polymer ?
#
loop_
_entity_poly.entity_id
_entity_poly.type
_entity_poly.pdbx_seq_one_letter_code
_entity_poly.pdbx_strand_id
1 'polypeptide(L)'
;MRRLKPVLLLTILGVSSGTIVPQLQSILGTEVARQIAERAMFRTEKSLDLIQAMIVYAVWHLKHRETKAPGFSQYIHSAAVMAMEIGLGNRLRASLAKSREEEAEMRRTWLTCYYATISYKYSEEDSLTNHSVSVILHHPPLIRFSPYIDECLKFFSEGPAPAATDLTLCSLIRLTQITEDVSLLFHLDDPTATISIDDPRTQYLLKFLNTRLEEWKVDAAGHMNSDILEHSFKVTRLLTHEVALRYDYNADPSSTARIFTAAHFDALATCVGSISRILDSFIHMDLRMYRVVECPYMTWTLYATIAMIRLSGILRLPAPKLTDMLLPESKLEHYLNTVILKFTSLSQMDANPSAESFLHAFQRLRSWNNQKSTGSSIPLVMNEIRAGICETKSSDKENTETGQSTHAATLLHVSETQSDKFLGSREPLFDPSSLVDDPPFDTESWNATAENLGNLDPFNLGIWFE
;
A
#
# COMPACT_ATOMS: atom_id res chain seq x y z
N MET A 1 -6.00 23.41 16.14
CA MET A 1 -5.08 22.96 15.06
C MET A 1 -4.08 24.03 14.62
N ARG A 2 -4.43 25.06 13.80
CA ARG A 2 -3.48 25.99 13.10
C ARG A 2 -2.15 26.35 13.80
N ARG A 3 -2.11 26.61 15.12
CA ARG A 3 -0.89 26.96 15.88
C ARG A 3 -0.10 25.79 16.49
N LEU A 4 -0.72 24.62 16.62
CA LEU A 4 -0.17 23.44 17.34
C LEU A 4 0.10 22.26 16.40
N LYS A 5 -0.67 22.17 15.30
CA LYS A 5 -0.59 21.11 14.30
C LYS A 5 -0.81 21.70 12.89
N PRO A 6 0.17 22.44 12.36
CA PRO A 6 0.05 23.05 11.05
C PRO A 6 0.09 22.02 9.92
N VAL A 7 0.92 20.99 9.99
CA VAL A 7 1.10 20.04 8.88
C VAL A 7 -0.09 19.07 8.81
N LEU A 8 -0.54 18.50 9.94
CA LEU A 8 -1.74 17.67 9.96
C LEU A 8 -2.97 18.44 9.43
N LEU A 9 -3.12 19.71 9.79
CA LEU A 9 -4.23 20.52 9.28
C LEU A 9 -4.13 20.74 7.76
N LEU A 10 -2.92 20.97 7.24
CA LEU A 10 -2.69 21.06 5.80
C LEU A 10 -3.02 19.74 5.10
N THR A 11 -2.62 18.59 5.66
CA THR A 11 -2.97 17.26 5.14
C THR A 11 -4.47 17.02 5.14
N ILE A 12 -5.18 17.34 6.24
CA ILE A 12 -6.64 17.21 6.32
C ILE A 12 -7.33 18.08 5.24
N LEU A 13 -6.84 19.30 5.01
CA LEU A 13 -7.34 20.17 3.95
C LEU A 13 -7.04 19.61 2.55
N GLY A 14 -5.85 19.04 2.34
CA GLY A 14 -5.44 18.41 1.07
C GLY A 14 -6.24 17.14 0.73
N VAL A 15 -6.52 16.28 1.73
CA VAL A 15 -7.40 15.12 1.56
C VAL A 15 -8.85 15.57 1.30
N SER A 16 -9.36 16.51 2.10
CA SER A 16 -10.74 16.98 1.98
C SER A 16 -11.00 17.71 0.65
N SER A 17 -10.01 18.43 0.11
CA SER A 17 -10.18 19.27 -1.08
C SER A 17 -10.58 18.48 -2.32
N GLY A 18 -10.18 17.21 -2.47
CA GLY A 18 -10.65 16.35 -3.56
C GLY A 18 -12.18 16.32 -3.68
N THR A 19 -12.90 16.33 -2.55
CA THR A 19 -14.37 16.26 -2.54
C THR A 19 -15.09 17.62 -2.69
N ILE A 20 -14.34 18.74 -2.75
CA ILE A 20 -14.87 20.12 -2.68
C ILE A 20 -14.33 21.00 -3.82
N VAL A 21 -13.02 20.98 -4.05
CA VAL A 21 -12.28 21.71 -5.10
C VAL A 21 -11.13 20.81 -5.60
N PRO A 22 -11.39 19.83 -6.50
CA PRO A 22 -10.40 18.84 -6.94
C PRO A 22 -9.08 19.45 -7.43
N GLN A 23 -9.16 20.58 -8.14
CA GLN A 23 -8.02 21.33 -8.67
C GLN A 23 -6.98 21.74 -7.61
N LEU A 24 -7.43 21.95 -6.36
CA LEU A 24 -6.56 22.35 -5.25
C LEU A 24 -5.82 21.16 -4.64
N GLN A 25 -6.27 19.93 -4.89
CA GLN A 25 -5.75 18.73 -4.24
C GLN A 25 -4.29 18.45 -4.59
N SER A 26 -3.91 18.47 -5.86
CA SER A 26 -2.52 18.20 -6.24
C SER A 26 -1.55 19.28 -5.75
N ILE A 27 -2.02 20.53 -5.60
CA ILE A 27 -1.23 21.66 -5.08
C ILE A 27 -0.97 21.47 -3.59
N LEU A 28 -2.03 21.15 -2.82
CA LEU A 28 -1.89 20.83 -1.39
C LEU A 28 -1.09 19.54 -1.18
N GLY A 29 -1.19 18.54 -2.08
CA GLY A 29 -0.38 17.33 -2.05
C GLY A 29 1.12 17.63 -2.15
N THR A 30 1.56 18.42 -3.14
CA THR A 30 2.97 18.83 -3.27
C THR A 30 3.44 19.58 -2.01
N GLU A 31 2.66 20.55 -1.50
CA GLU A 31 3.08 21.31 -0.30
C GLU A 31 3.08 20.45 0.98
N VAL A 32 2.15 19.51 1.15
CA VAL A 32 2.20 18.56 2.30
C VAL A 32 3.42 17.65 2.20
N ALA A 33 3.69 17.07 1.03
CA ALA A 33 4.88 16.25 0.82
C ALA A 33 6.17 17.05 1.09
N ARG A 34 6.24 18.30 0.61
CA ARG A 34 7.36 19.21 0.83
C ARG A 34 7.54 19.56 2.31
N GLN A 35 6.46 19.84 3.04
CA GLN A 35 6.49 20.13 4.49
C GLN A 35 6.90 18.91 5.31
N ILE A 36 6.46 17.70 4.94
CA ILE A 36 6.89 16.46 5.58
C ILE A 36 8.38 16.22 5.31
N ALA A 37 8.84 16.33 4.06
CA ALA A 37 10.25 16.16 3.71
C ALA A 37 11.16 17.19 4.42
N GLU A 38 10.80 18.47 4.39
CA GLU A 38 11.58 19.54 5.02
C GLU A 38 11.69 19.35 6.54
N ARG A 39 10.59 19.02 7.23
CA ARG A 39 10.57 18.91 8.70
C ARG A 39 11.03 17.54 9.19
N ALA A 40 10.48 16.45 8.68
CA ALA A 40 10.78 15.10 9.16
C ALA A 40 12.12 14.55 8.65
N MET A 41 12.46 14.78 7.36
CA MET A 41 13.66 14.17 6.76
C MET A 41 14.87 15.09 6.83
N PHE A 42 14.74 16.35 6.39
CA PHE A 42 15.88 17.28 6.34
C PHE A 42 16.24 17.87 7.72
N ARG A 43 15.24 18.30 8.51
CA ARG A 43 15.46 18.85 9.85
C ARG A 43 15.41 17.81 10.98
N THR A 44 14.99 16.58 10.70
CA THR A 44 14.79 15.51 11.69
C THR A 44 13.82 15.86 12.84
N GLU A 45 12.86 16.76 12.61
CA GLU A 45 11.82 17.12 13.59
C GLU A 45 10.89 15.93 13.87
N LYS A 46 10.66 15.60 15.15
CA LYS A 46 9.85 14.43 15.57
C LYS A 46 8.65 14.87 16.41
N SER A 47 7.43 14.64 15.92
CA SER A 47 6.22 15.13 16.59
C SER A 47 4.93 14.40 16.18
N LEU A 48 3.91 14.45 17.04
CA LEU A 48 2.56 13.94 16.74
C LEU A 48 1.92 14.62 15.50
N ASP A 49 2.22 15.90 15.25
CA ASP A 49 1.79 16.63 14.03
C ASP A 49 2.29 15.91 12.76
N LEU A 50 3.58 15.55 12.72
CA LEU A 50 4.19 14.88 11.57
C LEU A 50 3.76 13.41 11.44
N ILE A 51 3.67 12.66 12.55
CA ILE A 51 3.19 11.27 12.53
C ILE A 51 1.75 11.21 11.99
N GLN A 52 0.86 12.03 12.54
CA GLN A 52 -0.55 12.06 12.12
C GLN A 52 -0.69 12.59 10.69
N ALA A 53 0.12 13.57 10.27
CA ALA A 53 0.15 14.05 8.90
C ALA A 53 0.58 12.97 7.90
N MET A 54 1.66 12.24 8.18
CA MET A 54 2.15 11.15 7.31
C MET A 54 1.13 10.02 7.19
N ILE A 55 0.47 9.66 8.29
CA ILE A 55 -0.64 8.69 8.30
C ILE A 55 -1.78 9.18 7.40
N VAL A 56 -2.35 10.37 7.65
CA VAL A 56 -3.51 10.86 6.88
C VAL A 56 -3.18 11.06 5.39
N TYR A 57 -1.95 11.48 5.08
CA TYR A 57 -1.45 11.65 3.70
C TYR A 57 -1.44 10.33 2.93
N ALA A 58 -0.87 9.28 3.54
CA ALA A 58 -0.86 7.95 2.95
C ALA A 58 -2.27 7.33 2.92
N VAL A 59 -3.06 7.50 3.98
CA VAL A 59 -4.29 6.71 4.17
C VAL A 59 -5.34 6.99 3.09
N TRP A 60 -5.48 8.26 2.69
CA TRP A 60 -6.41 8.70 1.64
C TRP A 60 -5.76 8.92 0.26
N HIS A 61 -4.52 8.45 0.05
CA HIS A 61 -3.75 8.65 -1.19
C HIS A 61 -3.75 10.10 -1.70
N LEU A 62 -3.14 11.01 -0.94
CA LEU A 62 -2.99 12.41 -1.38
C LEU A 62 -1.92 12.53 -2.49
N LYS A 63 -2.24 12.09 -3.71
CA LYS A 63 -1.37 12.14 -4.90
C LYS A 63 -1.08 13.59 -5.31
N HIS A 64 0.15 13.88 -5.72
CA HIS A 64 0.53 15.14 -6.34
C HIS A 64 1.09 14.93 -7.75
N ARG A 65 1.21 16.01 -8.54
CA ARG A 65 1.56 15.93 -9.98
C ARG A 65 2.95 15.37 -10.25
N GLU A 66 3.86 15.43 -9.28
CA GLU A 66 5.23 14.90 -9.41
C GLU A 66 5.39 13.46 -8.88
N THR A 67 4.34 12.84 -8.34
CA THR A 67 4.41 11.48 -7.76
C THR A 67 4.65 10.41 -8.83
N LYS A 68 5.91 10.00 -9.03
CA LYS A 68 6.29 8.92 -9.97
C LYS A 68 6.02 7.50 -9.47
N ALA A 69 5.83 7.30 -8.15
CA ALA A 69 5.58 5.99 -7.55
C ALA A 69 4.75 6.12 -6.25
N PRO A 70 3.91 5.12 -5.90
CA PRO A 70 2.99 5.18 -4.76
C PRO A 70 3.72 4.94 -3.41
N GLY A 71 4.45 5.95 -2.92
CA GLY A 71 5.23 5.91 -1.68
C GLY A 71 4.45 5.75 -0.36
N PHE A 72 3.25 5.16 -0.36
CA PHE A 72 2.44 4.89 0.84
C PHE A 72 3.26 4.23 1.95
N SER A 73 3.97 3.16 1.60
CA SER A 73 4.79 2.37 2.50
C SER A 73 5.86 3.25 3.14
N GLN A 74 6.53 4.12 2.38
CA GLN A 74 7.54 5.04 2.90
C GLN A 74 6.97 5.97 3.97
N TYR A 75 5.85 6.64 3.71
CA TYR A 75 5.22 7.55 4.69
C TYR A 75 4.73 6.81 5.94
N ILE A 76 4.16 5.61 5.80
CA ILE A 76 3.63 4.82 6.92
C ILE A 76 4.74 4.24 7.79
N HIS A 77 5.80 3.68 7.19
CA HIS A 77 6.96 3.21 7.95
C HIS A 77 7.70 4.39 8.61
N SER A 78 7.83 5.54 7.95
CA SER A 78 8.40 6.75 8.55
C SER A 78 7.58 7.26 9.75
N ALA A 79 6.25 7.22 9.66
CA ALA A 79 5.35 7.55 10.76
C ALA A 79 5.48 6.57 11.94
N ALA A 80 5.58 5.26 11.65
CA ALA A 80 5.77 4.22 12.64
C ALA A 80 7.14 4.30 13.35
N VAL A 81 8.23 4.50 12.61
CA VAL A 81 9.57 4.74 13.17
C VAL A 81 9.55 5.98 14.06
N MET A 82 9.05 7.12 13.57
CA MET A 82 8.97 8.35 14.37
C MET A 82 8.10 8.16 15.63
N ALA A 83 7.02 7.37 15.55
CA ALA A 83 6.19 7.01 16.70
C ALA A 83 6.92 6.14 17.73
N MET A 84 7.78 5.22 17.29
CA MET A 84 8.66 4.42 18.16
C MET A 84 9.72 5.32 18.82
N GLU A 85 10.36 6.22 18.06
CA GLU A 85 11.42 7.11 18.56
C GLU A 85 10.92 8.12 19.61
N ILE A 86 9.72 8.69 19.46
CA ILE A 86 9.11 9.54 20.51
C ILE A 86 8.44 8.71 21.63
N GLY A 87 8.56 7.39 21.58
CA GLY A 87 8.14 6.45 22.63
C GLY A 87 6.65 6.16 22.70
N LEU A 88 5.84 6.40 21.65
CA LEU A 88 4.38 6.20 21.72
C LEU A 88 3.99 4.76 22.09
N GLY A 89 4.80 3.78 21.67
CA GLY A 89 4.67 2.36 22.00
C GLY A 89 5.03 1.97 23.44
N ASN A 90 5.36 2.93 24.32
CA ASN A 90 5.75 2.67 25.70
C ASN A 90 4.70 3.20 26.69
N ARG A 91 4.24 2.32 27.60
CA ARG A 91 3.36 2.61 28.74
C ARG A 91 3.81 3.84 29.54
N LEU A 92 5.11 3.99 29.77
CA LEU A 92 5.68 5.11 30.51
C LEU A 92 5.45 6.45 29.80
N ARG A 93 5.46 6.48 28.46
CA ARG A 93 5.21 7.68 27.67
C ARG A 93 3.76 8.13 27.78
N ALA A 94 2.81 7.20 27.77
CA ALA A 94 1.40 7.49 28.01
C ALA A 94 1.18 8.11 29.42
N SER A 95 1.83 7.56 30.46
CA SER A 95 1.73 8.10 31.83
C SER A 95 2.33 9.50 32.04
N LEU A 96 3.04 10.05 31.06
CA LEU A 96 3.56 11.43 31.07
C LEU A 96 2.60 12.44 30.41
N ALA A 97 1.42 12.02 29.97
CA ALA A 97 0.37 12.91 29.50
C ALA A 97 -0.13 13.84 30.62
N LYS A 98 -0.41 15.10 30.28
CA LYS A 98 -0.93 16.13 31.21
C LYS A 98 -2.46 16.12 31.29
N SER A 99 -3.11 15.36 30.42
CA SER A 99 -4.57 15.25 30.30
C SER A 99 -4.96 13.89 29.72
N ARG A 100 -6.16 13.41 30.02
CA ARG A 100 -6.69 12.15 29.45
C ARG A 100 -6.85 12.28 27.94
N GLU A 101 -7.10 13.48 27.43
CA GLU A 101 -7.23 13.83 26.03
C GLU A 101 -5.89 13.67 25.28
N GLU A 102 -4.78 14.13 25.88
CA GLU A 102 -3.41 13.96 25.35
C GLU A 102 -2.99 12.48 25.37
N GLU A 103 -3.32 11.74 26.43
CA GLU A 103 -3.08 10.29 26.51
C GLU A 103 -3.88 9.55 25.42
N ALA A 104 -5.18 9.85 25.31
CA ALA A 104 -6.07 9.30 24.30
C ALA A 104 -5.57 9.59 22.88
N GLU A 105 -5.01 10.78 22.64
CA GLU A 105 -4.44 11.12 21.33
C GLU A 105 -3.18 10.30 21.02
N MET A 106 -2.25 10.15 21.98
CA MET A 106 -1.07 9.30 21.82
C MET A 106 -1.46 7.84 21.57
N ARG A 107 -2.41 7.31 22.34
CA ARG A 107 -2.91 5.93 22.19
C ARG A 107 -3.60 5.71 20.84
N ARG A 108 -4.48 6.62 20.40
CA ARG A 108 -5.08 6.57 19.05
C ARG A 108 -4.00 6.56 17.97
N THR A 109 -3.01 7.46 18.08
CA THR A 109 -1.93 7.55 17.09
C THR A 109 -1.14 6.26 16.99
N TRP A 110 -0.76 5.66 18.13
CA TRP A 110 -0.06 4.37 18.18
C TRP A 110 -0.88 3.22 17.57
N LEU A 111 -2.18 3.15 17.91
CA LEU A 111 -3.10 2.18 17.31
C LEU A 111 -3.19 2.37 15.79
N THR A 112 -3.31 3.61 15.29
CA THR A 112 -3.36 3.88 13.84
C THR A 112 -2.03 3.56 13.14
N CYS A 113 -0.86 3.74 13.78
CA CYS A 113 0.41 3.24 13.24
C CYS A 113 0.40 1.72 13.05
N TYR A 114 -0.07 0.97 14.05
CA TYR A 114 -0.21 -0.49 13.97
C TYR A 114 -1.17 -0.92 12.84
N TYR A 115 -2.39 -0.36 12.81
CA TYR A 115 -3.37 -0.57 11.72
C TYR A 115 -2.77 -0.29 10.33
N ALA A 116 -2.08 0.85 10.17
CA ALA A 116 -1.54 1.26 8.88
C ALA A 116 -0.36 0.36 8.42
N THR A 117 0.56 0.00 9.32
CA THR A 117 1.71 -0.86 8.95
C THR A 117 1.33 -2.26 8.48
N ILE A 118 0.16 -2.77 8.87
CA ILE A 118 -0.38 -4.05 8.39
C ILE A 118 -1.33 -3.86 7.19
N SER A 119 -2.14 -2.80 7.15
CA SER A 119 -3.16 -2.59 6.10
C SER A 119 -2.62 -1.99 4.79
N TYR A 120 -1.47 -1.32 4.84
CA TYR A 120 -0.76 -0.74 3.67
C TYR A 120 0.55 -1.48 3.39
N LYS A 121 0.75 -2.62 4.03
CA LYS A 121 1.83 -3.53 3.72
C LYS A 121 1.72 -3.86 2.22
N TYR A 122 2.77 -3.59 1.45
CA TYR A 122 2.81 -3.79 0.00
C TYR A 122 4.28 -3.83 -0.41
N SER A 123 4.73 -4.94 -1.01
CA SER A 123 6.12 -5.06 -1.41
C SER A 123 6.42 -4.24 -2.68
N GLU A 124 7.51 -3.49 -2.65
CA GLU A 124 8.05 -2.79 -3.82
C GLU A 124 9.13 -3.62 -4.54
N GLU A 125 9.61 -4.70 -3.91
CA GLU A 125 10.67 -5.58 -4.43
C GLU A 125 10.14 -6.87 -5.07
N ASP A 126 10.97 -7.46 -5.94
CA ASP A 126 10.63 -8.58 -6.81
C ASP A 126 10.30 -9.88 -6.05
N SER A 127 9.05 -10.34 -6.22
CA SER A 127 8.74 -11.76 -6.10
C SER A 127 8.13 -12.27 -7.40
N LEU A 128 9.00 -12.82 -8.26
CA LEU A 128 8.64 -13.51 -9.50
C LEU A 128 7.98 -14.89 -9.25
N THR A 129 7.42 -15.11 -8.05
CA THR A 129 6.86 -16.40 -7.64
C THR A 129 5.33 -16.41 -7.77
N ASN A 130 4.77 -17.44 -8.40
CA ASN A 130 3.35 -17.49 -8.73
C ASN A 130 2.43 -17.84 -7.54
N HIS A 131 2.96 -17.98 -6.32
CA HIS A 131 2.31 -18.76 -5.25
C HIS A 131 1.45 -17.96 -4.26
N SER A 132 1.81 -16.73 -3.89
CA SER A 132 0.97 -15.88 -3.03
C SER A 132 0.12 -14.89 -3.83
N VAL A 133 -1.09 -14.62 -3.33
CA VAL A 133 -2.06 -13.66 -3.88
C VAL A 133 -1.97 -12.33 -3.14
N SER A 134 -1.77 -12.41 -1.83
CA SER A 134 -1.54 -11.29 -0.95
C SER A 134 -0.07 -10.86 -1.00
N VAL A 135 0.35 -10.31 -2.15
CA VAL A 135 1.65 -9.59 -2.32
C VAL A 135 1.77 -8.43 -1.31
N ILE A 136 0.62 -7.99 -0.82
CA ILE A 136 0.39 -7.12 0.34
C ILE A 136 1.17 -7.60 1.59
N LEU A 137 1.31 -8.91 1.84
CA LEU A 137 1.74 -9.43 3.15
C LEU A 137 3.19 -9.96 3.26
N HIS A 138 4.14 -9.54 2.42
CA HIS A 138 5.51 -10.11 2.44
C HIS A 138 6.52 -9.64 3.51
N HIS A 139 6.38 -8.46 4.12
CA HIS A 139 7.40 -7.94 5.07
C HIS A 139 7.10 -8.22 6.56
N PRO A 140 8.08 -8.52 7.43
CA PRO A 140 7.82 -8.63 8.87
C PRO A 140 7.20 -7.32 9.42
N PRO A 141 6.05 -7.36 10.14
CA PRO A 141 5.37 -6.14 10.57
C PRO A 141 6.22 -5.34 11.56
N LEU A 142 6.47 -4.06 11.21
CA LEU A 142 7.29 -3.12 11.98
C LEU A 142 6.75 -2.86 13.39
N ILE A 143 5.42 -2.85 13.54
CA ILE A 143 4.73 -2.85 14.83
C ILE A 143 3.91 -4.14 14.90
N ARG A 144 4.17 -4.95 15.93
CA ARG A 144 3.43 -6.19 16.23
C ARG A 144 2.38 -5.96 17.30
N PHE A 145 1.34 -6.81 17.35
CA PHE A 145 0.44 -6.83 18.48
C PHE A 145 1.21 -7.04 19.80
N SER A 146 0.83 -6.31 20.85
CA SER A 146 1.57 -6.29 22.11
C SER A 146 0.65 -6.07 23.32
N PRO A 147 1.08 -6.46 24.54
CA PRO A 147 0.33 -6.19 25.77
C PRO A 147 0.06 -4.70 26.05
N TYR A 148 0.76 -3.77 25.37
CA TYR A 148 0.45 -2.34 25.46
C TYR A 148 -0.62 -1.92 24.44
N ILE A 149 -0.69 -2.55 23.26
CA ILE A 149 -1.81 -2.35 22.33
C ILE A 149 -3.13 -2.80 22.97
N ASP A 150 -3.14 -3.96 23.64
CA ASP A 150 -4.30 -4.42 24.43
C ASP A 150 -4.72 -3.43 25.53
N GLU A 151 -3.78 -2.84 26.26
CA GLU A 151 -4.09 -1.76 27.22
C GLU A 151 -4.60 -0.48 26.55
N CYS A 152 -4.15 -0.15 25.34
CA CYS A 152 -4.73 0.94 24.57
C CYS A 152 -6.18 0.65 24.16
N LEU A 153 -6.52 -0.60 23.83
CA LEU A 153 -7.91 -0.99 23.57
C LEU A 153 -8.78 -0.84 24.82
N LYS A 154 -8.31 -1.35 25.96
CA LYS A 154 -9.01 -1.27 27.26
C LYS A 154 -9.22 0.18 27.71
N PHE A 155 -8.24 1.05 27.55
CA PHE A 155 -8.35 2.48 27.85
C PHE A 155 -9.56 3.16 27.15
N PHE A 156 -9.91 2.70 25.94
CA PHE A 156 -11.09 3.17 25.22
C PHE A 156 -12.34 2.38 25.58
N SER A 157 -12.33 1.04 25.54
CA SER A 157 -13.54 0.22 25.72
C SER A 157 -14.06 0.15 27.16
N GLU A 158 -13.17 0.24 28.16
CA GLU A 158 -13.52 0.24 29.60
C GLU A 158 -13.56 1.67 30.19
N GLY A 159 -13.16 2.68 29.41
CA GLY A 159 -13.12 4.07 29.84
C GLY A 159 -14.50 4.73 29.93
N PRO A 160 -14.70 5.71 30.82
CA PRO A 160 -15.98 6.41 30.92
C PRO A 160 -16.30 7.18 29.64
N ALA A 161 -17.53 6.99 29.16
CA ALA A 161 -18.12 7.54 27.94
C ALA A 161 -17.26 7.32 26.67
N PRO A 162 -17.14 6.06 26.18
CA PRO A 162 -16.38 5.78 24.96
C PRO A 162 -17.01 6.48 23.76
N ALA A 163 -16.19 7.17 22.95
CA ALA A 163 -16.66 7.73 21.70
C ALA A 163 -16.91 6.60 20.69
N ALA A 164 -17.98 6.69 19.89
CA ALA A 164 -18.32 5.66 18.91
C ALA A 164 -17.15 5.35 17.95
N THR A 165 -16.40 6.38 17.53
CA THR A 165 -15.20 6.26 16.69
C THR A 165 -14.05 5.49 17.37
N ASP A 166 -13.95 5.55 18.70
CA ASP A 166 -12.93 4.80 19.45
C ASP A 166 -13.30 3.31 19.51
N LEU A 167 -14.59 2.99 19.59
CA LEU A 167 -15.11 1.62 19.50
C LEU A 167 -14.95 1.06 18.08
N THR A 168 -15.17 1.88 17.04
CA THR A 168 -14.84 1.55 15.64
C THR A 168 -13.34 1.24 15.50
N LEU A 169 -12.46 2.10 16.02
CA LEU A 169 -11.01 1.88 16.00
C LEU A 169 -10.62 0.60 16.75
N CYS A 170 -11.17 0.35 17.95
CA CYS A 170 -10.89 -0.88 18.70
C CYS A 170 -11.33 -2.13 17.93
N SER A 171 -12.46 -2.06 17.22
CA SER A 171 -12.94 -3.14 16.35
C SER A 171 -11.99 -3.38 15.18
N LEU A 172 -11.53 -2.34 14.50
CA LEU A 172 -10.55 -2.44 13.41
C LEU A 172 -9.22 -3.06 13.88
N ILE A 173 -8.69 -2.64 15.03
CA ILE A 173 -7.42 -3.16 15.58
C ILE A 173 -7.52 -4.65 15.92
N ARG A 174 -8.67 -5.13 16.42
CA ARG A 174 -8.90 -6.57 16.65
C ARG A 174 -8.92 -7.37 15.34
N LEU A 175 -9.44 -6.79 14.24
CA LEU A 175 -9.35 -7.40 12.91
C LEU A 175 -7.91 -7.41 12.38
N THR A 176 -7.16 -6.32 12.61
CA THR A 176 -5.74 -6.23 12.28
C THR A 176 -4.95 -7.32 13.00
N GLN A 177 -5.24 -7.59 14.27
CA GLN A 177 -4.62 -8.69 15.01
C GLN A 177 -4.94 -10.07 14.39
N ILE A 178 -6.20 -10.34 14.03
CA ILE A 178 -6.56 -11.59 13.33
C ILE A 178 -5.83 -11.68 11.97
N THR A 179 -5.62 -10.55 11.30
CA THR A 179 -4.90 -10.46 10.02
C THR A 179 -3.38 -10.68 10.19
N GLU A 180 -2.78 -10.20 11.28
CA GLU A 180 -1.40 -10.49 11.68
C GLU A 180 -1.23 -11.98 12.02
N ASP A 181 -2.16 -12.54 12.82
CA ASP A 181 -2.18 -13.97 13.16
C ASP A 181 -2.29 -14.85 11.90
N VAL A 182 -3.19 -14.51 10.97
CA VAL A 182 -3.31 -15.17 9.65
C VAL A 182 -2.00 -15.10 8.86
N SER A 183 -1.34 -13.93 8.83
CA SER A 183 -0.06 -13.74 8.16
C SER A 183 1.04 -14.64 8.73
N LEU A 184 1.14 -14.72 10.06
CA LEU A 184 2.20 -15.47 10.76
C LEU A 184 1.94 -16.98 10.78
N LEU A 185 0.70 -17.42 11.03
CA LEU A 185 0.36 -18.84 11.19
C LEU A 185 0.42 -19.62 9.86
N PHE A 186 0.12 -18.95 8.75
CA PHE A 186 0.21 -19.52 7.40
C PHE A 186 1.42 -19.00 6.61
N HIS A 187 2.43 -18.44 7.30
CA HIS A 187 3.70 -17.96 6.73
C HIS A 187 3.46 -17.21 5.40
N LEU A 188 2.53 -16.24 5.41
CA LEU A 188 2.11 -15.59 4.17
C LEU A 188 3.21 -14.71 3.57
N ASP A 189 4.21 -14.39 4.40
CA ASP A 189 5.44 -13.68 4.06
C ASP A 189 6.45 -14.54 3.30
N ASP A 190 6.60 -15.83 3.62
CA ASP A 190 7.57 -16.74 3.00
C ASP A 190 7.02 -17.40 1.71
N PRO A 191 7.54 -17.07 0.50
CA PRO A 191 7.11 -17.69 -0.74
C PRO A 191 7.63 -19.14 -0.92
N THR A 192 8.52 -19.62 -0.05
CA THR A 192 9.05 -20.99 -0.05
C THR A 192 8.29 -21.93 0.89
N ALA A 193 7.42 -21.39 1.75
CA ALA A 193 6.64 -22.14 2.73
C ALA A 193 5.56 -23.05 2.08
N THR A 194 5.87 -24.34 1.97
CA THR A 194 4.97 -25.36 1.42
C THR A 194 3.95 -25.85 2.46
N ILE A 195 2.82 -25.15 2.55
CA ILE A 195 1.71 -25.46 3.47
C ILE A 195 0.58 -26.15 2.71
N SER A 196 0.28 -27.39 3.10
CA SER A 196 -0.91 -28.10 2.60
C SER A 196 -2.16 -27.77 3.42
N ILE A 197 -3.31 -27.68 2.75
CA ILE A 197 -4.63 -27.59 3.40
C ILE A 197 -5.12 -28.92 3.98
N ASP A 198 -4.48 -30.03 3.60
CA ASP A 198 -4.80 -31.38 4.10
C ASP A 198 -4.03 -31.74 5.38
N ASP A 199 -3.10 -30.89 5.81
CA ASP A 199 -2.47 -30.99 7.13
C ASP A 199 -3.51 -30.72 8.25
N PRO A 200 -3.69 -31.63 9.23
CA PRO A 200 -4.56 -31.42 10.36
C PRO A 200 -4.26 -30.14 11.17
N ARG A 201 -3.00 -29.68 11.23
CA ARG A 201 -2.67 -28.39 11.87
C ARG A 201 -3.20 -27.22 11.04
N THR A 202 -3.00 -27.18 9.73
CA THR A 202 -3.63 -26.17 8.85
C THR A 202 -5.15 -26.14 9.03
N GLN A 203 -5.82 -27.30 9.03
CA GLN A 203 -7.29 -27.38 9.19
C GLN A 203 -7.76 -26.88 10.56
N TYR A 204 -7.03 -27.22 11.63
CA TYR A 204 -7.30 -26.70 12.97
C TYR A 204 -7.14 -25.16 13.02
N LEU A 205 -6.07 -24.63 12.44
CA LEU A 205 -5.80 -23.18 12.42
C LEU A 205 -6.84 -22.43 11.57
N LEU A 206 -7.24 -22.96 10.41
CA LEU A 206 -8.34 -22.43 9.60
C LEU A 206 -9.63 -22.34 10.42
N LYS A 207 -10.00 -23.41 11.14
CA LYS A 207 -11.21 -23.41 11.98
C LYS A 207 -11.12 -22.41 13.15
N PHE A 208 -9.97 -22.33 13.81
CA PHE A 208 -9.72 -21.40 14.91
C PHE A 208 -9.82 -19.94 14.47
N LEU A 209 -9.17 -19.58 13.35
CA LEU A 209 -9.16 -18.21 12.81
C LEU A 209 -10.54 -17.80 12.28
N ASN A 210 -11.25 -18.70 11.58
CA ASN A 210 -12.64 -18.46 11.17
C ASN A 210 -13.58 -18.25 12.38
N THR A 211 -13.40 -19.01 13.47
CA THR A 211 -14.22 -18.85 14.68
C THR A 211 -14.01 -17.47 15.30
N ARG A 212 -12.75 -17.05 15.52
CA ARG A 212 -12.41 -15.71 16.01
C ARG A 212 -12.91 -14.58 15.10
N LEU A 213 -12.99 -14.83 13.80
CA LEU A 213 -13.46 -13.84 12.83
C LEU A 213 -14.99 -13.67 12.84
N GLU A 214 -15.76 -14.74 13.05
CA GLU A 214 -17.22 -14.64 13.28
C GLU A 214 -17.52 -14.03 14.66
N GLU A 215 -16.77 -14.38 15.72
CA GLU A 215 -16.85 -13.73 17.04
C GLU A 215 -16.60 -12.22 16.93
N TRP A 216 -15.50 -11.81 16.28
CA TRP A 216 -15.19 -10.41 16.00
C TRP A 216 -16.32 -9.68 15.26
N LYS A 217 -16.97 -10.35 14.31
CA LYS A 217 -18.06 -9.76 13.52
C LYS A 217 -19.28 -9.45 14.39
N VAL A 218 -19.60 -10.32 15.35
CA VAL A 218 -20.70 -10.12 16.30
C VAL A 218 -20.39 -8.94 17.23
N ASP A 219 -19.16 -8.87 17.78
CA ASP A 219 -18.69 -7.74 18.59
C ASP A 219 -18.76 -6.40 17.84
N ALA A 220 -18.30 -6.38 16.58
CA ALA A 220 -18.19 -5.16 15.78
C ALA A 220 -19.52 -4.64 15.22
N ALA A 221 -20.58 -5.46 15.19
CA ALA A 221 -21.87 -5.14 14.57
C ALA A 221 -22.58 -3.90 15.15
N GLY A 222 -22.31 -3.55 16.41
CA GLY A 222 -22.85 -2.34 17.05
C GLY A 222 -22.06 -1.05 16.79
N HIS A 223 -20.86 -1.14 16.20
CA HIS A 223 -19.86 -0.05 16.21
C HIS A 223 -19.19 0.24 14.85
N MET A 224 -19.53 -0.52 13.80
CA MET A 224 -19.07 -0.33 12.44
C MET A 224 -20.25 -0.12 11.47
N ASN A 225 -20.03 0.59 10.36
CA ASN A 225 -21.00 0.59 9.25
C ASN A 225 -21.09 -0.83 8.65
N SER A 226 -22.32 -1.26 8.30
CA SER A 226 -22.60 -2.64 7.86
C SER A 226 -21.84 -3.05 6.59
N ASP A 227 -21.61 -2.12 5.66
CA ASP A 227 -20.98 -2.41 4.37
C ASP A 227 -19.46 -2.54 4.55
N ILE A 228 -18.86 -1.65 5.33
CA ILE A 228 -17.45 -1.74 5.76
C ILE A 228 -17.23 -3.00 6.61
N LEU A 229 -18.15 -3.35 7.50
CA LEU A 229 -18.08 -4.56 8.33
C LEU A 229 -18.14 -5.84 7.49
N GLU A 230 -19.11 -5.98 6.59
CA GLU A 230 -19.22 -7.16 5.73
C GLU A 230 -18.03 -7.24 4.76
N HIS A 231 -17.59 -6.13 4.15
CA HIS A 231 -16.38 -6.10 3.32
C HIS A 231 -15.14 -6.57 4.10
N SER A 232 -14.83 -5.92 5.23
CA SER A 232 -13.68 -6.25 6.08
C SER A 232 -13.69 -7.70 6.54
N PHE A 233 -14.87 -8.19 6.97
CA PHE A 233 -15.08 -9.58 7.33
C PHE A 233 -14.73 -10.54 6.19
N LYS A 234 -15.24 -10.32 4.97
CA LYS A 234 -14.99 -11.22 3.84
C LYS A 234 -13.55 -11.12 3.33
N VAL A 235 -12.90 -9.95 3.45
CA VAL A 235 -11.49 -9.75 3.10
C VAL A 235 -10.60 -10.62 4.00
N THR A 236 -10.70 -10.48 5.33
CA THR A 236 -9.90 -11.30 6.25
C THR A 236 -10.27 -12.78 6.14
N ARG A 237 -11.52 -13.12 5.82
CA ARG A 237 -11.93 -14.52 5.56
C ARG A 237 -11.35 -15.08 4.26
N LEU A 238 -11.28 -14.29 3.20
CA LEU A 238 -10.61 -14.68 1.95
C LEU A 238 -9.11 -14.92 2.19
N LEU A 239 -8.46 -13.99 2.89
CA LEU A 239 -7.05 -14.09 3.27
C LEU A 239 -6.76 -15.32 4.13
N THR A 240 -7.63 -15.63 5.09
CA THR A 240 -7.54 -16.84 5.93
C THR A 240 -7.48 -18.12 5.10
N HIS A 241 -8.16 -18.15 3.94
CA HIS A 241 -8.17 -19.30 3.02
C HIS A 241 -7.18 -19.15 1.85
N GLU A 242 -6.24 -18.19 1.89
CA GLU A 242 -5.23 -18.04 0.82
C GLU A 242 -4.33 -19.28 0.68
N VAL A 243 -4.20 -20.09 1.73
CA VAL A 243 -3.55 -21.41 1.67
C VAL A 243 -4.15 -22.34 0.60
N ALA A 244 -5.45 -22.22 0.28
CA ALA A 244 -6.07 -22.95 -0.84
C ALA A 244 -5.71 -22.35 -2.21
N LEU A 245 -5.36 -21.06 -2.28
CA LEU A 245 -4.95 -20.37 -3.50
C LEU A 245 -3.49 -20.65 -3.88
N ARG A 246 -2.68 -21.20 -2.96
CA ARG A 246 -1.28 -21.61 -3.18
C ARG A 246 -1.10 -22.90 -3.99
N TYR A 247 -2.18 -23.44 -4.56
CA TYR A 247 -2.17 -24.76 -5.22
C TYR A 247 -1.05 -24.87 -6.26
N ASP A 248 -0.09 -25.76 -6.00
CA ASP A 248 1.23 -25.72 -6.64
C ASP A 248 1.17 -26.12 -8.12
N TYR A 249 1.44 -25.16 -8.99
CA TYR A 249 1.51 -25.33 -10.44
C TYR A 249 2.71 -26.17 -10.89
N ASN A 250 3.75 -26.30 -10.05
CA ASN A 250 4.99 -27.00 -10.36
C ASN A 250 4.93 -28.52 -10.08
N ALA A 251 3.86 -29.02 -9.47
CA ALA A 251 3.67 -30.45 -9.23
C ALA A 251 3.55 -31.21 -10.57
N ASP A 252 4.45 -32.17 -10.80
CA ASP A 252 4.66 -32.90 -12.06
C ASP A 252 3.33 -33.29 -12.76
N PRO A 253 3.13 -32.94 -14.06
CA PRO A 253 1.90 -33.23 -14.79
C PRO A 253 1.62 -34.72 -15.01
N SER A 254 2.58 -35.61 -14.77
CA SER A 254 2.35 -37.07 -14.72
C SER A 254 1.64 -37.54 -13.44
N SER A 255 1.54 -36.70 -12.42
CA SER A 255 0.79 -36.98 -11.18
C SER A 255 -0.72 -37.06 -11.45
N THR A 256 -1.23 -38.28 -11.50
CA THR A 256 -2.65 -38.60 -11.74
C THR A 256 -3.58 -38.27 -10.56
N ALA A 257 -3.07 -37.63 -9.51
CA ALA A 257 -3.75 -37.37 -8.24
C ALA A 257 -4.16 -35.90 -8.01
N ARG A 258 -4.34 -35.09 -9.08
CA ARG A 258 -4.84 -33.70 -9.01
C ARG A 258 -6.35 -33.62 -8.68
N ILE A 259 -6.78 -34.26 -7.60
CA ILE A 259 -8.16 -34.26 -7.11
C ILE A 259 -8.23 -33.32 -5.89
N PHE A 260 -9.11 -32.33 -5.92
CA PHE A 260 -9.38 -31.51 -4.74
C PHE A 260 -9.98 -32.37 -3.63
N THR A 261 -9.38 -32.33 -2.44
CA THR A 261 -9.98 -32.92 -1.24
C THR A 261 -11.23 -32.14 -0.82
N ALA A 262 -12.06 -32.72 0.05
CA ALA A 262 -13.24 -32.04 0.56
C ALA A 262 -12.88 -30.73 1.29
N ALA A 263 -11.76 -30.70 2.03
CA ALA A 263 -11.25 -29.51 2.71
C ALA A 263 -10.77 -28.45 1.72
N HIS A 264 -10.04 -28.85 0.66
CA HIS A 264 -9.64 -27.93 -0.39
C HIS A 264 -10.85 -27.34 -1.13
N PHE A 265 -11.86 -28.16 -1.47
CA PHE A 265 -13.06 -27.70 -2.14
C PHE A 265 -13.88 -26.69 -1.30
N ASP A 266 -14.09 -26.99 -0.01
CA ASP A 266 -14.84 -26.11 0.90
C ASP A 266 -14.15 -24.74 1.07
N ALA A 267 -12.81 -24.73 1.13
CA ALA A 267 -12.01 -23.51 1.15
C ALA A 267 -12.13 -22.72 -0.17
N LEU A 268 -12.02 -23.35 -1.33
CA LEU A 268 -12.21 -22.67 -2.62
C LEU A 268 -13.64 -22.11 -2.78
N ALA A 269 -14.66 -22.85 -2.34
CA ALA A 269 -16.04 -22.38 -2.31
C ALA A 269 -16.21 -21.19 -1.37
N THR A 270 -15.58 -21.23 -0.19
CA THR A 270 -15.54 -20.12 0.77
C THR A 270 -14.82 -18.90 0.20
N CYS A 271 -13.74 -19.07 -0.56
CA CYS A 271 -13.07 -17.98 -1.30
C CYS A 271 -14.02 -17.34 -2.32
N VAL A 272 -14.63 -18.12 -3.22
CA VAL A 272 -15.56 -17.60 -4.25
C VAL A 272 -16.76 -16.89 -3.62
N GLY A 273 -17.33 -17.45 -2.55
CA GLY A 273 -18.43 -16.84 -1.80
C GLY A 273 -18.04 -15.55 -1.09
N SER A 274 -16.80 -15.47 -0.58
CA SER A 274 -16.28 -14.25 0.08
C SER A 274 -15.99 -13.16 -0.94
N ILE A 275 -15.29 -13.48 -2.03
CA ILE A 275 -15.00 -12.54 -3.13
C ILE A 275 -16.28 -11.94 -3.72
N SER A 276 -17.29 -12.77 -4.01
CA SER A 276 -18.57 -12.29 -4.55
C SER A 276 -19.13 -11.17 -3.67
N ARG A 277 -19.15 -11.38 -2.35
CA ARG A 277 -19.62 -10.40 -1.35
C ARG A 277 -18.72 -9.16 -1.21
N ILE A 278 -17.40 -9.27 -1.37
CA ILE A 278 -16.48 -8.11 -1.38
C ILE A 278 -16.83 -7.19 -2.55
N LEU A 279 -16.99 -7.77 -3.75
CA LEU A 279 -17.30 -7.00 -4.95
C LEU A 279 -18.74 -6.49 -4.95
N ASP A 280 -19.71 -7.28 -4.47
CA ASP A 280 -21.09 -6.81 -4.23
C ASP A 280 -21.08 -5.57 -3.32
N SER A 281 -20.32 -5.60 -2.21
CA SER A 281 -20.26 -4.48 -1.25
C SER A 281 -19.70 -3.20 -1.89
N PHE A 282 -18.68 -3.31 -2.75
CA PHE A 282 -18.18 -2.16 -3.52
C PHE A 282 -19.17 -1.67 -4.60
N ILE A 283 -19.82 -2.58 -5.32
CA ILE A 283 -20.78 -2.24 -6.39
C ILE A 283 -22.01 -1.52 -5.80
N HIS A 284 -22.51 -1.96 -4.65
CA HIS A 284 -23.69 -1.37 -3.99
C HIS A 284 -23.36 -0.16 -3.09
N MET A 285 -22.09 0.09 -2.76
CA MET A 285 -21.65 1.26 -1.97
C MET A 285 -22.21 2.57 -2.52
N ASP A 286 -22.74 3.43 -1.64
CA ASP A 286 -23.26 4.74 -2.02
C ASP A 286 -22.14 5.77 -2.28
N LEU A 287 -22.49 6.88 -2.95
CA LEU A 287 -21.53 7.94 -3.28
C LEU A 287 -20.98 8.66 -2.04
N ARG A 288 -21.67 8.60 -0.89
CA ARG A 288 -21.27 9.30 0.34
C ARG A 288 -20.17 8.54 1.07
N MET A 289 -20.32 7.22 1.20
CA MET A 289 -19.30 6.34 1.75
C MET A 289 -18.06 6.32 0.84
N TYR A 290 -18.23 6.27 -0.48
CA TYR A 290 -17.10 6.29 -1.42
C TYR A 290 -16.21 7.54 -1.28
N ARG A 291 -16.81 8.70 -0.99
CA ARG A 291 -16.08 9.97 -0.78
C ARG A 291 -15.19 9.98 0.46
N VAL A 292 -15.45 9.10 1.44
CA VAL A 292 -14.67 9.02 2.70
C VAL A 292 -13.86 7.74 2.82
N VAL A 293 -14.07 6.75 1.93
CA VAL A 293 -13.45 5.43 2.04
C VAL A 293 -11.93 5.50 1.91
N GLU A 294 -11.23 4.81 2.81
CA GLU A 294 -9.78 4.70 2.83
C GLU A 294 -9.25 3.86 1.66
N CYS A 295 -8.01 4.14 1.23
CA CYS A 295 -7.32 3.38 0.18
C CYS A 295 -7.33 1.83 0.34
N PRO A 296 -7.20 1.21 1.54
CA PRO A 296 -7.12 -0.23 1.71
C PRO A 296 -8.41 -0.91 1.33
N TYR A 297 -9.58 -0.25 1.49
CA TYR A 297 -10.84 -0.80 1.03
C TYR A 297 -10.77 -1.11 -0.48
N MET A 298 -10.19 -0.19 -1.26
CA MET A 298 -9.99 -0.37 -2.70
C MET A 298 -8.88 -1.38 -3.00
N THR A 299 -7.75 -1.35 -2.27
CA THR A 299 -6.67 -2.35 -2.39
C THR A 299 -7.17 -3.78 -2.12
N TRP A 300 -7.98 -3.98 -1.08
CA TRP A 300 -8.55 -5.29 -0.75
C TRP A 300 -9.65 -5.72 -1.73
N THR A 301 -10.36 -4.77 -2.35
CA THR A 301 -11.29 -5.05 -3.47
C THR A 301 -10.53 -5.46 -4.74
N LEU A 302 -9.37 -4.86 -5.01
CA LEU A 302 -8.45 -5.26 -6.07
C LEU A 302 -7.86 -6.65 -5.82
N TYR A 303 -7.40 -6.92 -4.59
CA TYR A 303 -6.95 -8.25 -4.13
C TYR A 303 -8.02 -9.33 -4.34
N ALA A 304 -9.27 -9.09 -3.93
CA ALA A 304 -10.37 -10.03 -4.13
C ALA A 304 -10.62 -10.33 -5.62
N THR A 305 -10.38 -9.34 -6.49
CA THR A 305 -10.49 -9.50 -7.95
C THR A 305 -9.34 -10.32 -8.51
N ILE A 306 -8.10 -10.07 -8.08
CA ILE A 306 -6.91 -10.89 -8.43
C ILE A 306 -7.12 -12.35 -7.95
N ALA A 307 -7.66 -12.54 -6.75
CA ALA A 307 -8.02 -13.85 -6.23
C ALA A 307 -9.10 -14.53 -7.09
N MET A 308 -10.12 -13.82 -7.59
CA MET A 308 -11.10 -14.36 -8.54
C MET A 308 -10.44 -14.84 -9.84
N ILE A 309 -9.53 -14.03 -10.38
CA ILE A 309 -8.83 -14.31 -11.64
C ILE A 309 -7.84 -15.48 -11.49
N ARG A 310 -7.28 -15.71 -10.28
CA ARG A 310 -6.51 -16.91 -9.93
C ARG A 310 -7.39 -18.15 -9.74
N LEU A 311 -8.49 -18.04 -9.01
CA LEU A 311 -9.46 -19.13 -8.80
C LEU A 311 -9.98 -19.70 -10.13
N SER A 312 -10.24 -18.85 -11.13
CA SER A 312 -10.64 -19.32 -12.45
C SER A 312 -9.55 -20.14 -13.16
N GLY A 313 -8.27 -19.92 -12.85
CA GLY A 313 -7.17 -20.77 -13.34
C GLY A 313 -7.07 -22.10 -12.58
N ILE A 314 -7.09 -22.03 -11.24
CA ILE A 314 -6.97 -23.20 -10.35
C ILE A 314 -8.09 -24.22 -10.59
N LEU A 315 -9.34 -23.75 -10.70
CA LEU A 315 -10.51 -24.63 -10.90
C LEU A 315 -10.53 -25.28 -12.31
N ARG A 316 -10.04 -24.58 -13.35
CA ARG A 316 -10.04 -25.05 -14.73
C ARG A 316 -9.16 -26.27 -14.96
N LEU A 317 -8.05 -26.40 -14.23
CA LEU A 317 -7.05 -27.43 -14.47
C LEU A 317 -7.50 -28.86 -14.11
N PRO A 318 -8.10 -29.14 -12.93
CA PRO A 318 -8.58 -30.48 -12.60
C PRO A 318 -10.09 -30.68 -12.79
N ALA A 319 -10.90 -29.61 -12.78
CA ALA A 319 -12.35 -29.72 -12.60
C ALA A 319 -13.16 -28.68 -13.42
N PRO A 320 -13.18 -28.76 -14.76
CA PRO A 320 -13.90 -27.81 -15.62
C PRO A 320 -15.38 -27.67 -15.25
N LYS A 321 -16.12 -28.79 -15.13
CA LYS A 321 -17.54 -28.79 -14.72
C LYS A 321 -17.79 -28.13 -13.35
N LEU A 322 -16.80 -28.13 -12.46
CA LEU A 322 -16.88 -27.51 -11.14
C LEU A 322 -16.60 -25.99 -11.22
N THR A 323 -15.73 -25.59 -12.14
CA THR A 323 -15.56 -24.17 -12.54
C THR A 323 -16.89 -23.61 -13.03
N ASP A 324 -17.54 -24.31 -13.97
CA ASP A 324 -18.82 -23.91 -14.58
C ASP A 324 -19.96 -23.78 -13.57
N MET A 325 -19.88 -24.49 -12.44
CA MET A 325 -20.86 -24.42 -11.34
C MET A 325 -20.53 -23.30 -10.33
N LEU A 326 -19.25 -23.17 -9.94
CA LEU A 326 -18.84 -22.32 -8.80
C LEU A 326 -18.48 -20.89 -9.24
N LEU A 327 -17.75 -20.77 -10.35
CA LEU A 327 -17.22 -19.52 -10.90
C LEU A 327 -17.25 -19.53 -12.44
N PRO A 328 -18.44 -19.38 -13.06
CA PRO A 328 -18.57 -19.24 -14.51
C PRO A 328 -17.73 -18.08 -15.06
N GLU A 329 -17.24 -18.19 -16.28
CA GLU A 329 -16.51 -17.10 -16.95
C GLU A 329 -17.36 -15.83 -17.07
N SER A 330 -18.64 -15.97 -17.40
CA SER A 330 -19.62 -14.88 -17.41
C SER A 330 -19.78 -14.18 -16.05
N LYS A 331 -19.58 -14.88 -14.93
CA LYS A 331 -19.59 -14.28 -13.58
C LYS A 331 -18.33 -13.45 -13.36
N LEU A 332 -17.16 -13.95 -13.76
CA LEU A 332 -15.88 -13.22 -13.71
C LEU A 332 -15.92 -11.96 -14.58
N GLU A 333 -16.39 -12.07 -15.83
CA GLU A 333 -16.56 -10.94 -16.74
C GLU A 333 -17.58 -9.92 -16.23
N HIS A 334 -18.70 -10.39 -15.67
CA HIS A 334 -19.72 -9.51 -15.10
C HIS A 334 -19.15 -8.67 -13.95
N TYR A 335 -18.44 -9.28 -12.99
CA TYR A 335 -17.83 -8.54 -11.89
C TYR A 335 -16.74 -7.58 -12.37
N LEU A 336 -15.82 -8.02 -13.25
CA LEU A 336 -14.78 -7.15 -13.81
C LEU A 336 -15.36 -5.92 -14.51
N ASN A 337 -16.33 -6.11 -15.40
CA ASN A 337 -16.94 -5.00 -16.13
C ASN A 337 -17.79 -4.10 -15.21
N THR A 338 -18.54 -4.66 -14.27
CA THR A 338 -19.38 -3.86 -13.35
C THR A 338 -18.54 -3.02 -12.39
N VAL A 339 -17.43 -3.56 -11.88
CA VAL A 339 -16.47 -2.81 -11.04
C VAL A 339 -15.77 -1.71 -11.86
N ILE A 340 -15.34 -1.98 -13.10
CA ILE A 340 -14.78 -0.96 -14.00
C ILE A 340 -15.80 0.15 -14.29
N LEU A 341 -17.05 -0.19 -14.58
CA LEU A 341 -18.12 0.80 -14.82
C LEU A 341 -18.41 1.65 -13.57
N LYS A 342 -18.44 1.03 -12.38
CA LYS A 342 -18.56 1.73 -11.09
C LYS A 342 -17.41 2.71 -10.89
N PHE A 343 -16.16 2.27 -11.04
CA PHE A 343 -15.00 3.17 -10.95
C PHE A 343 -15.02 4.29 -12.00
N THR A 344 -15.41 4.00 -13.25
CA THR A 344 -15.53 5.01 -14.32
C THR A 344 -16.56 6.09 -13.99
N SER A 345 -17.71 5.70 -13.43
CA SER A 345 -18.73 6.64 -12.97
C SER A 345 -18.28 7.47 -11.77
N LEU A 346 -17.31 7.00 -10.98
CA LEU A 346 -16.86 7.65 -9.75
C LEU A 346 -15.64 8.55 -9.97
N SER A 347 -14.74 8.22 -10.90
CA SER A 347 -13.67 9.11 -11.34
C SER A 347 -14.21 10.32 -12.10
N GLN A 348 -15.23 10.14 -12.96
CA GLN A 348 -15.95 11.23 -13.63
C GLN A 348 -16.66 12.24 -12.69
N MET A 349 -16.77 11.91 -11.40
CA MET A 349 -17.37 12.78 -10.37
C MET A 349 -16.34 13.37 -9.40
N ASP A 350 -15.03 13.21 -9.68
CA ASP A 350 -13.90 13.56 -8.80
C ASP A 350 -14.09 13.09 -7.34
N ALA A 351 -14.78 11.97 -7.15
CA ALA A 351 -15.40 11.66 -5.86
C ALA A 351 -14.42 11.13 -4.80
N ASN A 352 -13.28 10.56 -5.18
CA ASN A 352 -12.23 10.07 -4.28
C ASN A 352 -10.86 10.21 -4.98
N PRO A 353 -9.79 10.68 -4.30
CA PRO A 353 -8.49 10.94 -4.95
C PRO A 353 -7.85 9.70 -5.58
N SER A 354 -8.18 8.51 -5.07
CA SER A 354 -7.62 7.24 -5.55
C SER A 354 -8.41 6.59 -6.70
N ALA A 355 -9.57 7.16 -7.08
CA ALA A 355 -10.51 6.57 -8.04
C ALA A 355 -9.88 6.22 -9.39
N GLU A 356 -9.07 7.13 -9.94
CA GLU A 356 -8.42 7.00 -11.25
C GLU A 356 -7.32 5.93 -11.25
N SER A 357 -6.44 5.95 -10.24
CA SER A 357 -5.38 4.93 -10.07
C SER A 357 -5.96 3.52 -9.97
N PHE A 358 -7.04 3.32 -9.20
CA PHE A 358 -7.72 2.02 -9.15
C PHE A 358 -8.44 1.68 -10.44
N LEU A 359 -9.10 2.63 -11.11
CA LEU A 359 -9.72 2.39 -12.43
C LEU A 359 -8.72 1.82 -13.44
N HIS A 360 -7.51 2.38 -13.52
CA HIS A 360 -6.45 1.87 -14.39
C HIS A 360 -5.96 0.47 -13.99
N ALA A 361 -5.84 0.18 -12.70
CA ALA A 361 -5.52 -1.16 -12.20
C ALA A 361 -6.55 -2.21 -12.65
N PHE A 362 -7.85 -1.90 -12.49
CA PHE A 362 -8.94 -2.78 -12.92
C PHE A 362 -9.02 -2.93 -14.45
N GLN A 363 -8.78 -1.85 -15.20
CA GLN A 363 -8.67 -1.90 -16.67
C GLN A 363 -7.53 -2.83 -17.13
N ARG A 364 -6.34 -2.73 -16.51
CA ARG A 364 -5.20 -3.63 -16.78
C ARG A 364 -5.53 -5.09 -16.45
N LEU A 365 -6.16 -5.37 -15.29
CA LEU A 365 -6.60 -6.74 -14.94
C LEU A 365 -7.53 -7.36 -15.99
N ARG A 366 -8.51 -6.60 -16.50
CA ARG A 366 -9.41 -7.09 -17.56
C ARG A 366 -8.66 -7.35 -18.85
N SER A 367 -7.80 -6.42 -19.29
CA SER A 367 -6.99 -6.60 -20.50
C SER A 367 -6.11 -7.86 -20.42
N TRP A 368 -5.44 -8.10 -19.29
CA TRP A 368 -4.68 -9.33 -19.10
C TRP A 368 -5.56 -10.58 -19.02
N ASN A 369 -6.69 -10.56 -18.31
CA ASN A 369 -7.57 -11.74 -18.24
C ASN A 369 -8.02 -12.19 -19.64
N ASN A 370 -8.27 -11.24 -20.55
CA ASN A 370 -8.59 -11.50 -21.95
C ASN A 370 -7.36 -11.98 -22.77
N GLN A 371 -6.14 -11.61 -22.37
CA GLN A 371 -4.88 -12.02 -22.98
C GLN A 371 -4.27 -13.31 -22.39
N LYS A 372 -4.87 -13.92 -21.35
CA LYS A 372 -4.40 -15.18 -20.74
C LYS A 372 -4.10 -16.29 -21.77
N SER A 373 -4.82 -16.31 -22.88
CA SER A 373 -4.63 -17.23 -24.00
C SER A 373 -3.25 -17.16 -24.67
N THR A 374 -2.44 -16.13 -24.41
CA THR A 374 -1.10 -15.94 -25.00
C THR A 374 0.06 -16.01 -23.99
N GLY A 375 -0.17 -16.53 -22.78
CA GLY A 375 0.90 -17.09 -21.92
C GLY A 375 1.56 -16.16 -20.88
N SER A 376 1.15 -14.89 -20.74
CA SER A 376 1.73 -13.98 -19.74
C SER A 376 1.37 -14.37 -18.29
N SER A 377 2.37 -14.44 -17.40
CA SER A 377 2.20 -14.80 -15.98
C SER A 377 1.64 -13.66 -15.11
N ILE A 378 1.04 -14.03 -13.97
CA ILE A 378 0.41 -13.08 -13.04
C ILE A 378 1.40 -12.03 -12.46
N PRO A 379 2.64 -12.39 -12.05
CA PRO A 379 3.57 -11.41 -11.47
C PRO A 379 3.92 -10.25 -12.40
N LEU A 380 4.09 -10.51 -13.71
CA LEU A 380 4.38 -9.46 -14.70
C LEU A 380 3.26 -8.40 -14.74
N VAL A 381 2.01 -8.87 -14.68
CA VAL A 381 0.82 -8.01 -14.73
C VAL A 381 0.62 -7.27 -13.41
N MET A 382 1.02 -7.85 -12.27
CA MET A 382 1.07 -7.12 -11.00
C MET A 382 2.09 -5.98 -11.03
N ASN A 383 3.26 -6.19 -11.66
CA ASN A 383 4.26 -5.14 -11.86
C ASN A 383 3.78 -4.05 -12.82
N GLU A 384 3.02 -4.40 -13.87
CA GLU A 384 2.35 -3.42 -14.74
C GLU A 384 1.20 -2.67 -14.04
N ILE A 385 0.41 -3.33 -13.20
CA ILE A 385 -0.66 -2.70 -12.41
C ILE A 385 -0.06 -1.71 -11.42
N ARG A 386 1.04 -2.08 -10.75
CA ARG A 386 1.85 -1.17 -9.93
C ARG A 386 2.24 0.07 -10.74
N ALA A 387 2.84 -0.10 -11.91
CA ALA A 387 3.21 1.00 -12.81
C ALA A 387 2.00 1.82 -13.34
N GLY A 388 0.79 1.22 -13.41
CA GLY A 388 -0.44 1.94 -13.80
C GLY A 388 -1.08 2.74 -12.66
N ILE A 389 -0.87 2.31 -11.41
CA ILE A 389 -1.21 3.10 -10.22
C ILE A 389 -0.24 4.30 -10.09
N CYS A 390 1.02 4.13 -10.52
CA CYS A 390 1.99 5.22 -10.71
C CYS A 390 1.52 6.21 -11.79
N GLU A 391 1.51 5.78 -13.05
CA GLU A 391 1.44 6.65 -14.23
C GLU A 391 0.03 7.09 -14.60
N THR A 392 -0.27 8.37 -14.35
CA THR A 392 -1.35 9.11 -15.01
C THR A 392 -0.70 10.13 -15.95
N LYS A 393 -0.64 9.82 -17.25
CA LYS A 393 0.04 10.68 -18.25
C LYS A 393 -0.60 12.07 -18.34
N SER A 394 0.22 13.10 -18.49
CA SER A 394 -0.24 14.46 -18.76
C SER A 394 -0.79 14.57 -20.19
N SER A 395 -2.10 14.37 -20.34
CA SER A 395 -2.81 14.61 -21.60
C SER A 395 -3.05 16.11 -21.82
N ASP A 396 -2.00 16.85 -22.14
CA ASP A 396 -2.12 18.18 -22.73
C ASP A 396 -0.85 18.57 -23.51
N LYS A 397 -1.05 19.18 -24.70
CA LYS A 397 -0.03 19.66 -25.65
C LYS A 397 0.86 18.61 -26.36
N GLU A 398 0.25 17.87 -27.29
CA GLU A 398 0.87 17.57 -28.59
C GLU A 398 -0.19 17.70 -29.69
N ASN A 399 -0.37 18.92 -30.25
CA ASN A 399 -1.24 19.16 -31.42
C ASN A 399 -1.04 20.54 -32.09
N THR A 400 0.21 20.96 -32.27
CA THR A 400 0.67 22.13 -33.07
C THR A 400 2.18 21.97 -33.28
N GLU A 401 2.77 21.99 -34.49
CA GLU A 401 2.24 22.14 -35.86
C GLU A 401 3.04 21.26 -36.84
N THR A 402 2.43 20.82 -37.94
CA THR A 402 3.17 20.21 -39.07
C THR A 402 3.69 21.28 -40.03
N GLY A 403 4.95 21.70 -39.86
CA GLY A 403 5.66 22.63 -40.76
C GLY A 403 6.89 21.99 -41.41
N GLN A 404 7.01 22.06 -42.73
CA GLN A 404 8.17 21.55 -43.48
C GLN A 404 9.28 22.61 -43.57
N SER A 405 10.56 22.20 -43.53
CA SER A 405 11.55 22.44 -44.61
C SER A 405 13.03 22.52 -44.14
N THR A 406 13.91 21.84 -44.90
CA THR A 406 15.33 22.16 -45.20
C THR A 406 16.41 22.28 -44.11
N HIS A 407 17.55 21.64 -44.41
CA HIS A 407 18.86 21.88 -43.78
C HIS A 407 19.36 23.33 -44.00
N ALA A 408 20.15 23.89 -43.06
CA ALA A 408 21.62 24.00 -43.21
C ALA A 408 22.30 24.96 -42.19
N ALA A 409 23.27 24.41 -41.43
CA ALA A 409 24.62 24.92 -41.13
C ALA A 409 24.95 26.38 -40.66
N THR A 410 26.08 26.46 -39.92
CA THR A 410 27.08 27.58 -39.94
C THR A 410 26.94 28.77 -38.94
N LEU A 411 27.64 28.62 -37.80
CA LEU A 411 28.70 29.52 -37.26
C LEU A 411 28.48 31.05 -37.08
N LEU A 412 28.63 31.57 -35.84
CA LEU A 412 29.83 32.33 -35.36
C LEU A 412 29.70 32.98 -33.95
N HIS A 413 30.79 32.82 -33.16
CA HIS A 413 31.51 33.68 -32.19
C HIS A 413 30.97 35.01 -31.57
N VAL A 414 31.77 35.49 -30.59
CA VAL A 414 31.83 36.81 -29.90
C VAL A 414 30.95 36.88 -28.62
N SER A 415 31.41 36.89 -27.36
CA SER A 415 32.67 37.17 -26.61
C SER A 415 32.74 38.53 -25.91
N GLU A 416 32.96 38.51 -24.58
CA GLU A 416 33.54 39.59 -23.73
C GLU A 416 32.68 40.87 -23.52
N THR A 417 32.82 41.71 -22.47
CA THR A 417 33.72 41.77 -21.29
C THR A 417 33.05 42.54 -20.10
N GLN A 418 33.63 42.45 -18.87
CA GLN A 418 33.78 43.45 -17.75
C GLN A 418 32.75 44.61 -17.56
N SER A 419 32.39 45.11 -16.35
CA SER A 419 32.84 44.98 -14.94
C SER A 419 31.69 45.49 -13.98
N ASP A 420 31.76 45.95 -12.72
CA ASP A 420 32.84 46.41 -11.80
C ASP A 420 32.43 46.43 -10.29
N LYS A 421 33.42 46.73 -9.42
CA LYS A 421 33.45 47.10 -7.97
C LYS A 421 32.16 47.39 -7.16
N PHE A 422 32.16 46.92 -5.90
CA PHE A 422 32.43 47.77 -4.71
C PHE A 422 33.01 46.97 -3.52
N LEU A 423 33.69 47.63 -2.56
CA LEU A 423 34.47 47.00 -1.47
C LEU A 423 33.73 46.89 -0.12
N GLY A 424 34.19 45.99 0.76
CA GLY A 424 33.71 45.85 2.15
C GLY A 424 34.56 44.92 3.05
N SER A 425 35.85 45.20 3.24
CA SER A 425 36.81 44.31 3.92
C SER A 425 36.72 44.28 5.45
N ARG A 426 36.86 43.10 6.09
CA ARG A 426 37.46 42.96 7.43
C ARG A 426 37.81 41.51 7.84
N GLU A 427 39.08 41.33 8.19
CA GLU A 427 39.73 40.15 8.81
C GLU A 427 41.09 40.65 9.38
N PRO A 428 41.96 39.85 10.05
CA PRO A 428 41.86 38.43 10.46
C PRO A 428 42.12 38.23 11.98
N LEU A 429 42.30 36.98 12.44
CA LEU A 429 43.21 36.61 13.55
C LEU A 429 43.49 35.09 13.60
N PHE A 430 44.78 34.72 13.72
CA PHE A 430 45.38 33.39 13.98
C PHE A 430 45.38 32.27 12.91
N ASP A 431 46.33 32.42 11.98
CA ASP A 431 47.52 31.56 11.79
C ASP A 431 47.39 30.01 11.66
N PRO A 432 47.68 29.40 10.48
CA PRO A 432 47.59 27.96 10.24
C PRO A 432 48.92 27.20 10.36
N SER A 433 48.97 26.11 11.14
CA SER A 433 50.15 25.21 11.17
C SER A 433 49.88 23.76 11.58
N SER A 434 48.84 23.11 11.05
CA SER A 434 48.81 21.65 10.83
C SER A 434 47.55 21.15 10.12
N LEU A 435 47.70 20.75 8.86
CA LEU A 435 47.10 19.56 8.21
C LEU A 435 47.73 19.44 6.82
N VAL A 436 47.80 18.21 6.27
CA VAL A 436 48.58 17.89 5.07
C VAL A 436 47.71 17.95 3.82
N ASP A 437 48.30 18.33 2.69
CA ASP A 437 47.62 18.42 1.39
C ASP A 437 47.19 17.04 0.87
N ASP A 438 45.88 16.86 0.65
CA ASP A 438 45.34 15.87 -0.29
C ASP A 438 44.92 16.60 -1.59
N PRO A 439 45.20 16.05 -2.79
CA PRO A 439 44.89 16.71 -4.06
C PRO A 439 43.39 16.72 -4.38
N PRO A 440 42.90 17.71 -5.15
CA PRO A 440 41.50 17.80 -5.52
C PRO A 440 41.05 16.63 -6.42
N PHE A 441 39.79 16.22 -6.25
CA PHE A 441 39.17 15.04 -6.85
C PHE A 441 39.13 15.10 -8.40
N ASP A 442 39.83 14.18 -9.07
CA ASP A 442 39.92 14.11 -10.53
C ASP A 442 38.73 13.34 -11.14
N THR A 443 37.83 14.10 -11.77
CA THR A 443 36.61 13.59 -12.42
C THR A 443 36.85 12.88 -13.76
N GLU A 444 38.00 12.99 -14.40
CA GLU A 444 38.25 12.31 -15.69
C GLU A 444 38.52 10.80 -15.51
N SER A 445 39.09 10.43 -14.37
CA SER A 445 39.42 9.04 -14.00
C SER A 445 38.22 8.08 -13.98
N TRP A 446 37.02 8.56 -13.62
CA TRP A 446 35.82 7.73 -13.47
C TRP A 446 35.14 7.38 -14.78
N ASN A 447 35.16 8.27 -15.78
CA ASN A 447 34.47 8.02 -17.05
C ASN A 447 35.16 6.92 -17.89
N ALA A 448 36.47 6.74 -17.72
CA ALA A 448 37.25 5.75 -18.46
C ALA A 448 37.00 4.28 -18.06
N THR A 449 36.32 4.01 -16.94
CA THR A 449 36.04 2.64 -16.48
C THR A 449 34.63 2.14 -16.85
N ALA A 450 33.76 3.02 -17.36
CA ALA A 450 32.37 2.66 -17.69
C ALA A 450 32.21 1.85 -18.99
N GLU A 451 33.14 1.95 -19.94
CA GLU A 451 32.99 1.37 -21.29
C GLU A 451 33.45 -0.09 -21.44
N ASN A 452 33.93 -0.76 -20.38
CA ASN A 452 34.51 -2.12 -20.47
C ASN A 452 33.87 -3.20 -19.58
N LEU A 453 32.73 -2.95 -18.94
CA LEU A 453 31.98 -3.96 -18.17
C LEU A 453 30.94 -4.72 -19.01
N GLY A 454 31.40 -5.29 -20.13
CA GLY A 454 30.65 -6.27 -20.91
C GLY A 454 30.98 -7.71 -20.49
N ASN A 455 30.01 -8.41 -19.90
CA ASN A 455 30.06 -9.77 -19.33
C ASN A 455 30.76 -9.89 -17.96
N LEU A 456 29.99 -10.20 -16.91
CA LEU A 456 30.34 -11.07 -15.77
C LEU A 456 29.05 -11.43 -14.99
N ASP A 457 29.05 -12.57 -14.30
CA ASP A 457 27.81 -13.20 -13.79
C ASP A 457 27.21 -12.55 -12.52
N PRO A 458 25.88 -12.43 -12.41
CA PRO A 458 25.19 -11.82 -11.27
C PRO A 458 24.97 -12.80 -10.10
N PHE A 459 26.03 -13.42 -9.58
CA PHE A 459 25.94 -14.33 -8.41
C PHE A 459 27.14 -14.21 -7.44
N ASN A 460 27.48 -12.98 -7.02
CA ASN A 460 28.18 -12.75 -5.76
C ASN A 460 28.09 -11.29 -5.30
N LEU A 461 27.68 -11.09 -4.04
CA LEU A 461 28.16 -10.09 -3.06
C LEU A 461 27.08 -9.85 -1.98
N GLY A 462 27.26 -10.52 -0.85
CA GLY A 462 26.75 -10.01 0.44
C GLY A 462 27.93 -9.51 1.29
N ILE A 463 27.64 -9.09 2.53
CA ILE A 463 28.58 -8.52 3.52
C ILE A 463 28.88 -7.03 3.24
N TRP A 464 29.27 -6.28 4.31
CA TRP A 464 29.52 -4.83 4.42
C TRP A 464 28.25 -3.96 4.53
N PHE A 465 28.08 -3.06 5.50
CA PHE A 465 28.71 -2.77 6.81
C PHE A 465 27.54 -2.59 7.83
N GLU A 466 27.62 -2.81 9.15
CA GLU A 466 28.52 -2.29 10.21
C GLU A 466 28.41 -0.78 10.50
#